data_AF-A0AAW1UG39-F1
#
_entry.id   AF-A0AAW1UG39-F1
#
_cell.length_a   1.000
_cell.length_b   1.000
_cell.length_c   1.000
_cell.angle_alpha   90.00
_cell.angle_beta   90.00
_cell.angle_gamma   90.00
#
_symmetry.space_group_name_H-M   'P 1'
#
loop_
_entity.id
_entity.type
_entity.pdbx_description
1 polymer ?
#
loop_
_entity_poly.entity_id
_entity_poly.type
_entity_poly.pdbx_seq_one_letter_code
_entity_poly.pdbx_strand_id
1 'polypeptide(L)'
;MLTKNCKVFPRIRPDEISMVAERDTFIATFGARYYKSHREKPSVNVTYRRELARLLIEVKKLTPSVRNFVHPLKQQNFDVLISVTKSISNHDGKNDVHKSASTALNKGTTIKQCCQTTILSVLKKRVALRGYNGRSLSKLIESEWRFEVSHRAANDSEKEH
;
A
#
# COMPACT_ATOMS: atom_id res chain seq x y z
N MET A 1 -2.76 -1.42 29.78
CA MET A 1 -3.73 -0.30 29.71
C MET A 1 -4.47 -0.39 28.37
N LEU A 2 -5.76 -0.70 28.44
CA LEU A 2 -6.62 -1.05 27.31
C LEU A 2 -7.23 0.20 26.64
N THR A 3 -7.13 0.24 25.31
CA THR A 3 -8.05 0.80 24.30
C THR A 3 -8.81 2.09 24.63
N LYS A 4 -8.33 3.22 24.06
CA LYS A 4 -9.15 4.42 23.88
C LYS A 4 -9.92 4.33 22.55
N ASN A 5 -11.22 4.13 22.70
CA ASN A 5 -12.29 4.14 21.70
C ASN A 5 -12.10 5.14 20.53
N CYS A 6 -11.94 4.60 19.31
CA CYS A 6 -12.27 5.31 18.07
C CYS A 6 -13.65 4.83 17.59
N LYS A 7 -14.73 5.39 18.17
CA LYS A 7 -16.14 5.15 17.79
C LYS A 7 -16.50 5.79 16.43
N VAL A 8 -15.66 5.65 15.41
CA VAL A 8 -15.87 6.28 14.09
C VAL A 8 -15.76 5.27 12.94
N PHE A 9 -15.46 4.01 13.20
CA PHE A 9 -15.13 3.06 12.13
C PHE A 9 -16.02 1.81 12.14
N PRO A 10 -16.57 1.40 10.98
CA PRO A 10 -17.26 0.12 10.85
C PRO A 10 -16.31 -1.02 11.24
N ARG A 11 -16.88 -2.03 11.90
CA ARG A 11 -16.17 -3.18 12.48
C ARG A 11 -15.38 -3.91 11.38
N ILE A 12 -14.04 -3.83 11.42
CA ILE A 12 -13.19 -4.59 10.51
C ILE A 12 -13.15 -6.05 11.00
N ARG A 13 -13.18 -7.04 10.09
CA ARG A 13 -13.08 -8.47 10.45
C ARG A 13 -11.81 -8.68 11.29
N PRO A 14 -11.85 -9.34 12.46
CA PRO A 14 -10.65 -9.55 13.26
C PRO A 14 -9.76 -10.60 12.59
N ASP A 15 -8.89 -10.14 11.68
CA ASP A 15 -7.87 -10.91 10.99
C ASP A 15 -6.53 -10.15 11.05
N GLU A 16 -5.44 -10.83 10.67
CA GLU A 16 -4.09 -10.25 10.67
C GLU A 16 -4.03 -8.92 9.90
N ILE A 17 -4.73 -8.85 8.76
CA ILE A 17 -4.79 -7.66 7.91
C ILE A 17 -5.36 -6.48 8.70
N SER A 18 -6.43 -6.68 9.45
CA SER A 18 -7.07 -5.62 10.25
C SER A 18 -6.20 -5.19 11.42
N MET A 19 -5.53 -6.15 12.07
CA MET A 19 -4.58 -5.85 13.12
C MET A 19 -3.41 -4.99 12.60
N VAL A 20 -2.88 -5.29 11.42
CA VAL A 20 -1.83 -4.49 10.77
C VAL A 20 -2.35 -3.11 10.39
N ALA A 21 -3.56 -3.04 9.81
CA ALA A 21 -4.18 -1.78 9.41
C ALA A 21 -4.42 -0.82 10.59
N GLU A 22 -4.77 -1.35 11.77
CA GLU A 22 -5.01 -0.57 12.97
C GLU A 22 -3.73 -0.16 13.70
N ARG A 23 -2.72 -1.03 13.72
CA ARG A 23 -1.44 -0.77 14.42
C ARG A 23 -0.52 0.17 13.67
N ASP A 24 -0.60 0.21 12.34
CA ASP A 24 0.21 1.12 11.54
C ASP A 24 -0.37 2.54 11.57
N THR A 25 0.33 3.46 12.24
CA THR A 25 -0.12 4.85 12.40
C THR A 25 -0.32 5.57 11.07
N PHE A 26 0.48 5.25 10.05
CA PHE A 26 0.32 5.87 8.74
C PHE A 26 -0.95 5.36 8.06
N ILE A 27 -1.18 4.05 8.02
CA ILE A 27 -2.40 3.45 7.42
C ILE A 27 -3.66 3.99 8.11
N ALA A 28 -3.65 4.04 9.45
CA ALA A 28 -4.77 4.58 10.22
C ALA A 28 -5.04 6.06 9.89
N THR A 29 -3.98 6.89 9.84
CA THR A 29 -4.10 8.33 9.54
C THR A 29 -4.52 8.58 8.09
N PHE A 30 -4.00 7.79 7.15
CA PHE A 30 -4.36 7.85 5.74
C PHE A 30 -5.84 7.54 5.55
N GLY A 31 -6.33 6.44 6.13
CA GLY A 31 -7.75 6.08 6.09
C GLY A 31 -8.66 7.12 6.74
N ALA A 32 -8.26 7.69 7.88
CA ALA A 32 -8.99 8.77 8.53
C ALA A 32 -9.06 10.05 7.68
N ARG A 33 -7.98 10.40 6.98
CA ARG A 33 -7.97 11.52 6.04
C ARG A 33 -8.88 11.23 4.84
N TYR A 34 -8.78 10.04 4.27
CA TYR A 34 -9.61 9.62 3.15
C TYR A 34 -11.10 9.73 3.48
N TYR A 35 -11.50 9.25 4.66
CA TYR A 35 -12.88 9.35 5.17
C TYR A 35 -13.36 10.78 5.37
N LYS A 36 -12.49 11.68 5.83
CA LYS A 36 -12.85 13.11 5.99
C LYS A 36 -13.04 13.81 4.65
N SER A 37 -12.23 13.47 3.65
CA SER A 37 -12.27 14.08 2.31
C SER A 37 -13.36 13.49 1.42
N HIS A 38 -13.68 12.21 1.60
CA HIS A 38 -14.69 11.48 0.83
C HIS A 38 -15.71 10.93 1.83
N ARG A 39 -16.69 11.75 2.20
CA ARG A 39 -17.83 11.36 3.07
C ARG A 39 -18.60 10.15 2.53
N GLU A 40 -18.29 9.71 1.32
CA GLU A 40 -18.89 8.58 0.64
C GLU A 40 -18.24 7.27 1.09
N LYS A 41 -19.06 6.48 1.78
CA LYS A 41 -18.93 5.03 1.98
C LYS A 41 -17.80 4.61 2.94
N PRO A 42 -18.13 4.40 4.23
CA PRO A 42 -17.21 3.78 5.21
C PRO A 42 -16.55 2.48 4.71
N SER A 43 -17.20 1.73 3.83
CA SER A 43 -16.67 0.52 3.19
C SER A 43 -15.42 0.79 2.35
N VAL A 44 -15.35 1.90 1.62
CA VAL A 44 -14.20 2.25 0.77
C VAL A 44 -12.96 2.51 1.61
N ASN A 45 -13.11 3.24 2.74
CA ASN A 45 -12.02 3.43 3.70
C ASN A 45 -11.51 2.09 4.27
N VAL A 46 -12.42 1.17 4.63
CA VAL A 46 -12.02 -0.17 5.08
C VAL A 46 -11.24 -0.90 4.00
N THR A 47 -11.69 -0.86 2.75
CA THR A 47 -11.00 -1.48 1.60
C THR A 47 -9.58 -0.93 1.47
N TYR A 48 -9.39 0.38 1.37
CA TYR A 48 -8.06 0.99 1.21
C TYR A 48 -7.12 0.64 2.37
N ARG A 49 -7.59 0.72 3.62
CA ARG A 49 -6.75 0.35 4.77
C ARG A 49 -6.32 -1.11 4.73
N ARG A 50 -7.24 -2.02 4.36
CA ARG A 50 -6.93 -3.45 4.22
C ARG A 50 -5.96 -3.70 3.07
N GLU A 51 -6.09 -2.99 1.95
CA GLU A 51 -5.16 -3.10 0.83
C GLU A 51 -3.73 -2.66 1.19
N LEU A 52 -3.59 -1.53 1.90
CA LEU A 52 -2.29 -1.06 2.39
C LEU A 52 -1.69 -2.04 3.42
N ALA A 53 -2.52 -2.61 4.28
CA ALA A 53 -2.07 -3.61 5.25
C ALA A 53 -1.61 -4.91 4.58
N ARG A 54 -2.34 -5.41 3.57
CA ARG A 54 -1.89 -6.55 2.75
C ARG A 54 -0.54 -6.26 2.09
N LEU A 55 -0.39 -5.07 1.50
CA LEU A 55 0.88 -4.65 0.90
C LEU A 55 2.01 -4.64 1.94
N LEU A 56 1.77 -4.12 3.14
CA LEU A 56 2.76 -4.09 4.22
C LEU A 56 3.18 -5.50 4.66
N ILE A 57 2.23 -6.42 4.77
CA ILE A 57 2.48 -7.81 5.16
C ILE A 57 3.40 -8.47 4.14
N GLU A 58 3.10 -8.35 2.84
CA GLU A 58 3.94 -8.95 1.80
C GLU A 58 5.32 -8.28 1.71
N VAL A 59 5.41 -6.95 1.88
CA VAL A 59 6.71 -6.28 1.95
C VAL A 59 7.54 -6.79 3.12
N LYS A 60 6.94 -7.06 4.28
CA LYS A 60 7.64 -7.62 5.44
C LYS A 60 8.19 -9.02 5.19
N LYS A 61 7.57 -9.81 4.31
CA LYS A 61 8.10 -11.12 3.91
C LYS A 61 9.40 -11.00 3.12
N LEU A 62 9.50 -10.02 2.23
CA LEU A 62 10.73 -9.77 1.45
C LEU A 62 11.76 -8.92 2.20
N THR A 63 11.31 -8.07 3.11
CA THR A 63 12.16 -7.14 3.85
C THR A 63 11.74 -7.10 5.32
N PRO A 64 12.19 -8.06 6.15
CA PRO A 64 11.77 -8.19 7.55
C PRO A 64 12.11 -6.98 8.44
N SER A 65 13.05 -6.12 8.02
CA SER A 65 13.41 -4.88 8.74
C SER A 65 12.34 -3.80 8.65
N VAL A 66 11.37 -3.92 7.74
CA VAL A 66 10.25 -2.98 7.58
C VAL A 66 9.32 -3.05 8.78
N ARG A 67 9.22 -1.94 9.52
CA ARG A 67 8.35 -1.87 10.72
C ARG A 67 6.99 -1.24 10.43
N ASN A 68 6.94 -0.26 9.54
CA ASN A 68 5.75 0.54 9.25
C ASN A 68 5.63 0.85 7.75
N PHE A 69 4.47 1.33 7.34
CA PHE A 69 4.13 1.63 5.95
C PHE A 69 4.90 2.81 5.35
N VAL A 70 5.53 3.65 6.16
CA VAL A 70 6.36 4.76 5.64
C VAL A 70 7.68 4.24 5.09
N HIS A 71 8.22 3.15 5.65
CA HIS A 71 9.51 2.61 5.21
C HIS A 71 9.53 2.19 3.73
N PRO A 72 8.53 1.44 3.22
CA PRO A 72 8.45 1.09 1.80
C PRO A 72 8.25 2.30 0.88
N LEU A 73 7.82 3.47 1.38
CA LEU A 73 7.63 4.68 0.56
C LEU A 73 8.94 5.42 0.22
N LYS A 74 10.10 4.82 0.48
CA LYS A 74 11.40 5.33 0.06
C LYS A 74 11.76 4.77 -1.32
N GLN A 75 12.46 5.58 -2.13
CA GLN A 75 12.85 5.21 -3.49
C GLN A 75 13.62 3.88 -3.58
N GLN A 76 14.44 3.53 -2.58
CA GLN A 76 15.23 2.29 -2.59
C GLN A 76 14.37 1.03 -2.56
N ASN A 77 13.10 1.15 -2.20
CA ASN A 77 12.17 0.03 -2.12
C ASN A 77 11.27 -0.09 -3.37
N PHE A 78 11.56 0.64 -4.45
CA PHE A 78 10.76 0.60 -5.66
C PHE A 78 10.62 -0.83 -6.22
N ASP A 79 11.73 -1.55 -6.39
CA ASP A 79 11.73 -2.92 -6.92
C ASP A 79 11.02 -3.92 -5.98
N VAL A 80 11.12 -3.69 -4.67
CA VAL A 80 10.37 -4.46 -3.66
C VAL A 80 8.87 -4.22 -3.84
N LEU A 81 8.43 -2.98 -4.05
CA LEU A 81 7.03 -2.65 -4.29
C LEU A 81 6.50 -3.26 -5.59
N ILE A 82 7.32 -3.31 -6.65
CA ILE A 82 6.99 -4.00 -7.91
C ILE A 82 6.83 -5.51 -7.67
N SER A 83 7.83 -6.16 -7.06
CA SER A 83 7.82 -7.60 -6.78
C SER A 83 6.61 -8.02 -5.93
N VAL A 84 6.34 -7.27 -4.87
CA VAL A 84 5.18 -7.51 -4.01
C VAL A 84 3.87 -7.27 -4.75
N THR A 85 3.79 -6.21 -5.55
CA THR A 85 2.57 -5.92 -6.33
C THR A 85 2.25 -7.06 -7.28
N LYS A 86 3.27 -7.56 -8.00
CA LYS A 86 3.15 -8.72 -8.88
C LYS A 86 2.69 -9.96 -8.11
N SER A 87 3.27 -10.21 -6.94
CA SER A 87 2.84 -11.32 -6.08
C SER A 87 1.37 -11.18 -5.67
N ILE A 88 0.95 -10.02 -5.17
CA ILE A 88 -0.45 -9.78 -4.74
C ILE A 88 -1.43 -9.87 -5.91
N SER A 89 -1.04 -9.43 -7.12
CA SER A 89 -1.89 -9.53 -8.30
C SER A 89 -1.96 -10.94 -8.89
N ASN A 90 -0.98 -11.80 -8.60
CA ASN A 90 -0.91 -13.17 -9.12
C ASN A 90 -1.43 -14.22 -8.12
N HIS A 91 -1.62 -13.87 -6.84
CA HIS A 91 -1.96 -14.82 -5.79
C HIS A 91 -3.47 -15.11 -5.74
N ASP A 92 -3.86 -16.27 -6.28
CA ASP A 92 -5.22 -16.80 -6.26
C ASP A 92 -5.49 -17.52 -4.92
N GLY A 93 -6.10 -16.79 -3.98
CA GLY A 93 -6.50 -17.32 -2.68
C GLY A 93 -7.84 -18.05 -2.75
N LYS A 94 -7.94 -19.12 -3.54
CA LYS A 94 -9.02 -20.12 -3.55
C LYS A 94 -10.44 -19.74 -4.00
N ASN A 95 -10.88 -18.48 -4.03
CA ASN A 95 -12.16 -18.02 -4.63
C ASN A 95 -12.36 -16.53 -4.27
N ASP A 96 -11.63 -15.61 -4.91
CA ASP A 96 -12.15 -14.27 -5.21
C ASP A 96 -11.21 -13.61 -6.21
N VAL A 97 -11.77 -13.30 -7.38
CA VAL A 97 -11.09 -12.86 -8.61
C VAL A 97 -10.10 -11.72 -8.32
N HIS A 98 -8.88 -11.78 -8.88
CA HIS A 98 -8.26 -10.67 -9.64
C HIS A 98 -6.88 -11.03 -10.24
N LYS A 99 -6.90 -11.73 -11.39
CA LYS A 99 -5.85 -11.64 -12.43
C LYS A 99 -5.92 -10.32 -13.21
N SER A 100 -6.33 -9.22 -12.57
CA SER A 100 -6.62 -7.99 -13.30
C SER A 100 -5.40 -7.09 -13.27
N ALA A 101 -4.81 -6.86 -14.45
CA ALA A 101 -3.82 -5.79 -14.66
C ALA A 101 -4.28 -4.45 -14.05
N SER A 102 -5.60 -4.21 -14.01
CA SER A 102 -6.20 -3.03 -13.37
C SER A 102 -5.88 -2.94 -11.87
N THR A 103 -5.87 -4.05 -11.13
CA THR A 103 -5.54 -4.06 -9.70
C THR A 103 -4.08 -3.69 -9.48
N ALA A 104 -3.18 -4.19 -10.32
CA ALA A 104 -1.76 -3.88 -10.24
C ALA A 104 -1.45 -2.42 -10.66
N LEU A 105 -2.17 -1.90 -11.65
CA LEU A 105 -2.09 -0.48 -12.05
C LEU A 105 -2.66 0.45 -10.96
N ASN A 106 -3.82 0.12 -10.39
CA ASN A 106 -4.45 0.89 -9.30
C ASN A 106 -3.58 0.95 -8.04
N LYS A 107 -2.76 -0.08 -7.78
CA LYS A 107 -1.77 -0.06 -6.70
C LYS A 107 -0.73 1.04 -6.87
N GLY A 108 -0.24 1.27 -8.09
CA GLY A 108 0.68 2.38 -8.38
C GLY A 108 0.09 3.72 -8.00
N THR A 109 -1.15 3.99 -8.44
CA THR A 109 -1.90 5.20 -8.06
C THR A 109 -2.03 5.35 -6.55
N THR A 110 -2.37 4.27 -5.86
CA THR A 110 -2.55 4.27 -4.40
C THR A 110 -1.24 4.55 -3.66
N ILE A 111 -0.13 3.95 -4.08
CA ILE A 111 1.19 4.19 -3.49
C ILE A 111 1.65 5.63 -3.77
N LYS A 112 1.39 6.17 -4.98
CA LYS A 112 1.67 7.58 -5.30
C LYS A 112 0.90 8.53 -4.37
N GLN A 113 -0.37 8.27 -4.09
CA GLN A 113 -1.14 9.04 -3.11
C GLN A 113 -0.57 8.95 -1.68
N CYS A 114 -0.03 7.79 -1.30
CA CYS A 114 0.67 7.61 -0.03
C CYS A 114 1.95 8.45 0.04
N CYS A 115 2.75 8.48 -1.04
CA CYS A 115 3.92 9.35 -1.15
C CYS A 115 3.54 10.82 -1.01
N GLN A 116 2.52 11.28 -1.74
CA GLN A 116 2.02 12.65 -1.65
C GLN A 116 1.53 13.00 -0.25
N THR A 117 0.82 12.08 0.42
CA THR A 117 0.35 12.28 1.80
C THR A 117 1.51 12.38 2.78
N THR A 118 2.56 11.58 2.60
CA THR A 118 3.77 11.64 3.43
C THR A 118 4.52 12.96 3.22
N ILE A 119 4.73 13.37 1.97
CA ILE A 119 5.35 14.67 1.61
C ILE A 119 4.59 15.82 2.28
N LEU A 120 3.26 15.87 2.13
CA LEU A 120 2.44 16.91 2.74
C LEU A 120 2.53 16.92 4.26
N SER A 121 2.64 15.75 4.89
CA SER A 121 2.77 15.64 6.35
C SER A 121 4.12 16.15 6.84
N VAL A 122 5.19 15.89 6.09
CA VAL A 122 6.54 16.44 6.35
C VAL A 122 6.55 17.95 6.14
N LEU A 123 6.01 18.46 5.02
CA LEU A 123 5.95 19.89 4.71
C LEU A 123 5.15 20.68 5.76
N LYS A 124 4.06 20.11 6.26
CA LYS A 124 3.26 20.70 7.34
C LYS A 124 3.87 20.51 8.74
N LYS A 125 5.11 20.01 8.82
CA LYS A 125 5.84 19.71 10.08
C LYS A 125 5.08 18.80 11.04
N ARG A 126 4.18 17.95 10.52
CA ARG A 126 3.39 16.99 11.31
C ARG A 126 4.17 15.72 11.62
N VAL A 127 5.17 15.41 10.80
CA VAL A 127 6.06 14.26 10.95
C VAL A 127 7.48 14.68 10.59
N ALA A 128 8.46 14.30 11.40
CA ALA A 128 9.87 14.46 11.08
C ALA A 128 10.42 13.16 10.48
N LEU A 129 10.70 13.15 9.17
CA LEU A 129 11.34 12.03 8.48
C LEU A 129 12.69 12.50 7.92
N ARG A 130 13.78 12.21 8.64
CA ARG A 130 15.13 12.52 8.15
C ARG A 130 15.42 11.72 6.89
N GLY A 131 15.91 12.39 5.85
CA GLY A 131 16.31 11.77 4.59
C GLY A 131 15.19 11.20 3.72
N TYR A 132 13.92 11.45 4.06
CA TYR A 132 12.80 11.02 3.21
C TYR A 132 12.64 11.96 2.01
N ASN A 133 12.96 11.47 0.82
CA ASN A 133 12.60 12.10 -0.45
C ASN A 133 11.46 11.33 -1.14
N GLY A 134 10.24 11.58 -0.70
CA GLY A 134 9.05 10.98 -1.30
C GLY A 134 8.80 11.40 -2.76
N ARG A 135 9.42 12.50 -3.23
CA ARG A 135 9.25 12.97 -4.61
C ARG A 135 9.89 12.01 -5.59
N SER A 136 11.05 11.45 -5.25
CA SER A 136 11.73 10.49 -6.11
C SER A 136 10.91 9.23 -6.35
N LEU A 137 10.37 8.61 -5.29
CA LEU A 137 9.52 7.42 -5.45
C LEU A 137 8.24 7.77 -6.21
N SER A 138 7.61 8.91 -5.93
CA SER A 138 6.43 9.35 -6.68
C SER A 138 6.72 9.50 -8.18
N LYS A 139 7.91 9.96 -8.55
CA LYS A 139 8.34 10.11 -9.95
C LYS A 139 8.60 8.74 -10.60
N LEU A 140 9.27 7.82 -9.89
CA LEU A 140 9.49 6.44 -10.37
C LEU A 140 8.16 5.71 -10.62
N ILE A 141 7.19 5.87 -9.72
CA ILE A 141 5.86 5.28 -9.92
C ILE A 141 5.16 5.88 -11.15
N GLU A 142 5.36 7.16 -11.41
CA GLU A 142 4.74 7.83 -12.54
C GLU A 142 5.39 7.46 -13.88
N SER A 143 6.71 7.27 -13.91
CA SER A 143 7.43 6.96 -15.15
C SER A 143 7.53 5.46 -15.44
N GLU A 144 7.85 4.64 -14.43
CA GLU A 144 8.25 3.24 -14.65
C GLU A 144 7.18 2.21 -14.28
N TRP A 145 6.22 2.54 -13.40
CA TRP A 145 5.33 1.54 -12.80
C TRP A 145 4.57 0.69 -13.82
N ARG A 146 3.99 1.33 -14.85
CA ARG A 146 3.22 0.63 -15.88
C ARG A 146 4.10 -0.34 -16.66
N PHE A 147 5.32 0.07 -17.01
CA PHE A 147 6.26 -0.78 -17.74
C PHE A 147 6.64 -1.98 -16.87
N GLU A 148 7.08 -1.73 -15.64
CA GLU A 148 7.55 -2.77 -14.74
C GLU A 148 6.47 -3.81 -14.38
N VAL A 149 5.27 -3.35 -14.05
CA VAL A 149 4.15 -4.23 -13.68
C VAL A 149 3.61 -4.99 -14.89
N SER A 150 3.64 -4.41 -16.10
CA SER A 150 3.21 -5.08 -17.33
C SER A 150 4.27 -5.97 -17.98
N HIS A 151 5.57 -5.79 -17.67
CA HIS A 151 6.68 -6.49 -18.33
C HIS A 151 6.85 -7.98 -17.94
N ARG A 152 5.78 -8.68 -17.52
CA ARG A 152 5.71 -10.16 -17.46
C ARG A 152 4.28 -10.67 -17.70
N ALA A 153 3.75 -10.39 -18.89
CA ALA A 153 2.90 -11.36 -19.57
C ALA A 153 3.67 -12.15 -20.66
N ALA A 154 4.87 -11.69 -21.05
CA ALA A 154 5.58 -12.19 -22.25
C ALA A 154 6.79 -13.12 -21.97
N ASN A 155 7.40 -13.09 -20.78
CA ASN A 155 8.64 -13.85 -20.51
C ASN A 155 8.43 -15.17 -19.77
N ASP A 156 7.20 -15.51 -19.39
CA ASP A 156 6.90 -16.82 -18.77
C ASP A 156 6.56 -17.90 -19.83
N SER A 157 6.51 -17.56 -21.12
CA SER A 157 6.29 -18.50 -22.24
C SER A 157 7.57 -19.09 -22.87
N GLU A 158 8.77 -18.74 -22.37
CA GLU A 158 10.05 -19.27 -22.90
C GLU A 158 10.73 -20.30 -21.97
N LYS A 159 10.01 -20.86 -20.98
CA LYS A 159 10.56 -21.89 -20.07
C LYS A 159 9.85 -23.24 -20.12
N GLU A 160 9.06 -23.50 -21.16
CA GLU A 160 8.59 -24.86 -21.49
C GLU A 160 9.18 -25.31 -22.83
N HIS A 161 10.50 -25.54 -22.86
CA HIS A 161 11.17 -26.40 -23.84
C HIS A 161 12.06 -27.39 -23.08
#